data_AF-A0AAU5RUK6-F1
#
_entry.id   AF-A0AAU5RUK6-F1
#
_cell.length_a   1.000
_cell.length_b   1.000
_cell.length_c   1.000
_cell.angle_alpha   90.00
_cell.angle_beta   90.00
_cell.angle_gamma   90.00
#
_symmetry.space_group_name_H-M   'P 1'
#
loop_
_entity.id
_entity.type
_entity.pdbx_description
1 polymer ?
#
loop_
_entity_poly.entity_id
_entity_poly.type
_entity_poly.pdbx_seq_one_letter_code
_entity_poly.pdbx_strand_id
1 'polypeptide(L)'
;MSAVVLPVAALVAVMAPPAAAAGPAGAPHYASLAAAFDNTGISAAAAPASADLDGLGNSFVAEDLAAAGWGPGAAVTVGGTRLTMPDTAPGRPDNVIADGQRIALHGAGSALTFLVTGTAADAAGAGTISYADGSRQSYRLNAPDWYSGPSDAMAVRTSRRNTPAGPTALDVKLYAVSVPLDARRRPAAVTLPTVAGAGGAAAPELHVFALGLRPVPAGWTATWSAAVDDGLAPYVWTDRTLRMVEHTSVGGNRVRIRLDNAFGPKPLTVGHATIAVRASGAVPAATPVTLTFGGRQTVTMPAGGQAYSDPLPFAVPADSDLLVSLYLPGTVQFAPTHSLGLQDMYSTDDGGTDDAADGADFPVHNLFDFWTVLSGIEVTGPSHRTVVALGDSITDGYTSTVNGNQRWPNYLARRLLAKDGPKAPAVADEGISGNKVLTDLFNGLPNTGTGGVKATARLDRDVLSQAGVRTVVVLEGINDVDSDASAADVIAGLKQVAATLHAYGLRVVVGTLTPTGGCGCTTPSRAAARDGINDFIRHNDGAFDAWVDFDAAVRNPADPETMLPQYDSGDHLHPNGAGYQAMADAIDLNSL
;
A
#
# COMPACT_ATOMS: atom_id res chain seq x y z
N MET A 1 -39.10 30.91 19.56
CA MET A 1 -37.74 30.38 19.82
C MET A 1 -37.36 29.57 18.60
N SER A 2 -36.74 30.23 17.62
CA SER A 2 -36.40 29.65 16.32
C SER A 2 -34.95 29.19 16.37
N ALA A 3 -34.71 27.90 16.12
CA ALA A 3 -33.39 27.35 15.87
C ALA A 3 -33.17 27.30 14.36
N VAL A 4 -32.18 28.06 13.90
CA VAL A 4 -31.73 28.11 12.51
C VAL A 4 -30.83 26.90 12.28
N VAL A 5 -31.26 26.01 11.37
CA VAL A 5 -30.43 24.94 10.81
C VAL A 5 -29.71 25.51 9.59
N LEU A 6 -28.39 25.57 9.64
CA LEU A 6 -27.53 25.92 8.49
C LEU A 6 -27.26 24.64 7.67
N PRO A 7 -27.48 24.65 6.34
CA PRO A 7 -27.12 23.52 5.50
C PRO A 7 -25.62 23.58 5.18
N VAL A 8 -24.91 22.46 5.35
CA VAL A 8 -23.56 22.24 4.84
C VAL A 8 -23.70 21.90 3.35
N ALA A 9 -23.41 22.86 2.48
CA ALA A 9 -23.30 22.62 1.04
C ALA A 9 -21.86 22.17 0.72
N ALA A 10 -21.69 20.89 0.42
CA ALA A 10 -20.45 20.37 -0.16
C ALA A 10 -20.36 20.82 -1.63
N LEU A 11 -19.43 21.72 -1.92
CA LEU A 11 -19.17 22.19 -3.28
C LEU A 11 -18.29 21.16 -4.01
N VAL A 12 -18.89 20.33 -4.87
CA VAL A 12 -18.16 19.48 -5.80
C VAL A 12 -17.58 20.36 -6.90
N ALA A 13 -16.33 20.78 -6.75
CA ALA A 13 -15.57 21.41 -7.82
C ALA A 13 -15.01 20.32 -8.73
N VAL A 14 -15.61 20.14 -9.91
CA VAL A 14 -14.99 19.41 -11.02
C VAL A 14 -13.74 20.20 -11.42
N MET A 15 -12.56 19.75 -10.98
CA MET A 15 -11.30 20.41 -11.33
C MET A 15 -10.94 20.11 -12.78
N ALA A 16 -11.18 21.08 -13.66
CA ALA A 16 -10.40 21.21 -14.88
C ALA A 16 -8.91 21.37 -14.51
N PRO A 17 -7.96 20.84 -15.31
CA PRO A 17 -6.54 21.04 -15.03
C PRO A 17 -6.26 22.55 -14.96
N PRO A 18 -5.60 23.04 -13.90
CA PRO A 18 -5.28 24.46 -13.81
C PRO A 18 -4.36 24.82 -14.98
N ALA A 19 -4.64 25.97 -15.61
CA ALA A 19 -3.71 26.56 -16.56
C ALA A 19 -2.33 26.66 -15.88
N ALA A 20 -1.28 26.21 -16.58
CA ALA A 20 0.08 26.29 -16.09
C ALA A 20 0.41 27.76 -15.78
N ALA A 21 0.42 28.13 -14.49
CA ALA A 21 1.03 29.38 -14.08
C ALA A 21 2.50 29.28 -14.49
N ALA A 22 2.94 30.18 -15.38
CA ALA A 22 4.35 30.34 -15.64
C ALA A 22 5.00 30.74 -14.31
N GLY A 23 5.81 29.83 -13.73
CA GLY A 23 6.58 30.14 -12.54
C GLY A 23 7.40 31.42 -12.75
N PRO A 24 7.64 32.21 -11.70
CA PRO A 24 8.37 33.47 -11.82
C PRO A 24 9.70 33.24 -12.53
N ALA A 25 9.99 34.06 -13.53
CA ALA A 25 11.28 34.08 -14.19
C ALA A 25 12.35 34.44 -13.15
N GLY A 26 13.12 33.45 -12.68
CA GLY A 26 14.16 33.63 -11.66
C GLY A 26 14.18 32.63 -10.51
N ALA A 27 13.30 31.62 -10.46
CA ALA A 27 13.37 30.59 -9.43
C ALA A 27 14.74 29.88 -9.42
N PRO A 28 15.39 29.70 -8.26
CA PRO A 28 16.73 29.13 -8.19
C PRO A 28 16.76 27.69 -8.73
N HIS A 29 17.76 27.43 -9.58
CA HIS A 29 18.00 26.13 -10.21
C HIS A 29 19.05 25.35 -9.41
N TYR A 30 18.69 24.16 -8.96
CA TYR A 30 19.57 23.30 -8.17
C TYR A 30 19.90 22.00 -8.91
N ALA A 31 21.16 21.58 -8.83
CA ALA A 31 21.63 20.33 -9.44
C ALA A 31 21.11 19.07 -8.73
N SER A 32 20.66 19.19 -7.48
CA SER A 32 20.08 18.12 -6.67
C SER A 32 19.22 18.72 -5.56
N LEU A 33 18.42 17.88 -4.88
CA LEU A 33 17.67 18.31 -3.69
C LEU A 33 18.61 18.77 -2.57
N ALA A 34 19.72 18.06 -2.34
CA ALA A 34 20.67 18.41 -1.29
C ALA A 34 21.35 19.77 -1.51
N ALA A 35 21.55 20.17 -2.77
CA ALA A 35 22.06 21.51 -3.10
C ALA A 35 21.04 22.63 -2.81
N ALA A 36 19.77 22.28 -2.61
CA ALA A 36 18.68 23.19 -2.31
C ALA A 36 18.33 23.26 -0.82
N PHE A 37 18.97 22.46 0.05
CA PHE A 37 18.67 22.47 1.49
C PHE A 37 18.89 23.85 2.09
N ASP A 38 17.82 24.39 2.67
CA ASP A 38 17.76 25.73 3.25
C ASP A 38 17.25 25.72 4.69
N ASN A 39 16.82 24.57 5.19
CA ASN A 39 16.30 24.40 6.54
C ASN A 39 16.95 23.24 7.29
N THR A 40 17.03 23.36 8.62
CA THR A 40 17.58 22.34 9.53
C THR A 40 16.46 21.77 10.37
N GLY A 41 16.02 20.56 10.03
CA GLY A 41 14.87 19.89 10.65
C GLY A 41 15.21 18.80 11.66
N ILE A 42 16.48 18.38 11.72
CA ILE A 42 16.95 17.24 12.51
C ILE A 42 18.10 17.69 13.43
N SER A 43 17.99 17.45 14.73
CA SER A 43 19.05 17.72 15.71
C SER A 43 19.36 16.50 16.58
N ALA A 44 20.57 16.46 17.14
CA ALA A 44 20.93 15.46 18.14
C ALA A 44 20.17 15.72 19.44
N ALA A 45 19.78 14.67 20.16
CA ALA A 45 19.11 14.78 21.47
C ALA A 45 19.90 15.64 22.48
N ALA A 46 21.23 15.61 22.40
CA ALA A 46 22.13 16.38 23.25
C ALA A 46 22.32 17.85 22.82
N ALA A 47 21.85 18.23 21.63
CA ALA A 47 21.99 19.57 21.07
C ALA A 47 20.69 20.05 20.39
N PRO A 48 19.55 20.08 21.11
CA PRO A 48 18.24 20.32 20.51
C PRO A 48 18.10 21.70 19.85
N ALA A 49 18.81 22.71 20.36
CA ALA A 49 18.79 24.07 19.81
C ALA A 49 19.56 24.24 18.48
N SER A 50 20.11 23.16 17.92
CA SER A 50 20.84 23.19 16.65
C SER A 50 19.95 23.08 15.40
N ALA A 51 18.65 22.82 15.57
CA ALA A 51 17.69 22.71 14.48
C ALA A 51 16.36 23.37 14.88
N ASP A 52 15.61 23.83 13.88
CA ASP A 52 14.31 24.45 14.05
C ASP A 52 13.46 24.13 12.81
N LEU A 53 12.69 23.04 12.91
CA LEU A 53 11.84 22.56 11.83
C LEU A 53 10.59 23.44 11.67
N ASP A 54 9.98 23.85 12.78
CA ASP A 54 8.64 24.45 12.82
C ASP A 54 8.62 25.95 13.17
N GLY A 55 9.79 26.57 13.28
CA GLY A 55 9.97 27.97 13.68
C GLY A 55 9.77 28.23 15.17
N LEU A 56 9.57 27.18 15.98
CA LEU A 56 9.40 27.25 17.44
C LEU A 56 10.58 26.61 18.19
N GLY A 57 11.64 26.24 17.47
CA GLY A 57 12.81 25.53 17.97
C GLY A 57 12.58 24.03 18.17
N ASN A 58 11.55 23.44 17.55
CA ASN A 58 11.32 22.00 17.61
C ASN A 58 11.91 21.29 16.38
N SER A 59 12.34 20.05 16.54
CA SER A 59 12.93 19.26 15.45
C SER A 59 12.80 17.76 15.66
N PHE A 60 13.06 16.96 14.62
CA PHE A 60 13.22 15.52 14.77
C PHE A 60 14.47 15.17 15.58
N VAL A 61 14.41 14.09 16.35
CA VAL A 61 15.55 13.54 17.10
C VAL A 61 16.35 12.61 16.21
N ALA A 62 17.61 12.96 15.92
CA ALA A 62 18.47 12.20 15.00
C ALA A 62 18.64 10.74 15.42
N GLU A 63 18.80 10.48 16.72
CA GLU A 63 18.98 9.15 17.28
C GLU A 63 17.74 8.26 17.09
N ASP A 64 16.53 8.85 17.14
CA ASP A 64 15.28 8.09 16.98
C ASP A 64 15.04 7.72 15.51
N LEU A 65 15.34 8.64 14.58
CA LEU A 65 15.34 8.33 13.14
C LEU A 65 16.37 7.24 12.82
N ALA A 66 17.59 7.35 13.35
CA ALA A 66 18.63 6.34 13.16
C ALA A 66 18.21 4.97 13.73
N ALA A 67 17.59 4.94 14.93
CA ALA A 67 17.07 3.72 15.54
C ALA A 67 15.93 3.09 14.71
N ALA A 68 15.16 3.89 13.99
CA ALA A 68 14.15 3.43 13.05
C ALA A 68 14.73 2.96 11.70
N GLY A 69 16.03 3.13 11.45
CA GLY A 69 16.70 2.80 10.18
C GLY A 69 16.68 3.93 9.15
N TRP A 70 16.36 5.17 9.57
CA TRP A 70 16.26 6.38 8.76
C TRP A 70 17.36 7.41 9.09
N GLY A 71 18.56 6.92 9.44
CA GLY A 71 19.71 7.78 9.74
C GLY A 71 20.29 8.51 8.51
N PRO A 72 21.30 9.37 8.70
CA PRO A 72 21.94 10.11 7.61
C PRO A 72 22.42 9.20 6.48
N GLY A 73 22.09 9.56 5.23
CA GLY A 73 22.46 8.80 4.03
C GLY A 73 21.79 7.43 3.88
N ALA A 74 20.90 7.03 4.80
CA ALA A 74 20.20 5.75 4.73
C ALA A 74 19.35 5.67 3.46
N ALA A 75 19.43 4.53 2.77
CA ALA A 75 18.57 4.26 1.63
C ALA A 75 17.37 3.43 2.07
N VAL A 76 16.16 3.98 1.91
CA VAL A 76 14.92 3.36 2.35
C VAL A 76 13.99 3.18 1.15
N THR A 77 13.41 1.99 1.00
CA THR A 77 12.39 1.75 -0.03
C THR A 77 11.01 1.88 0.58
N VAL A 78 10.16 2.74 0.02
CA VAL A 78 8.75 2.89 0.43
C VAL A 78 7.89 2.91 -0.83
N GLY A 79 6.86 2.07 -0.89
CA GLY A 79 5.98 1.95 -2.06
C GLY A 79 6.75 1.70 -3.35
N GLY A 80 7.77 0.84 -3.31
CA GLY A 80 8.65 0.54 -4.45
C GLY A 80 9.62 1.65 -4.86
N THR A 81 9.60 2.82 -4.21
CA THR A 81 10.54 3.93 -4.49
C THR A 81 11.69 3.93 -3.50
N ARG A 82 12.92 3.91 -4.00
CA ARG A 82 14.12 4.09 -3.17
C ARG A 82 14.35 5.57 -2.90
N LEU A 83 14.23 5.97 -1.64
CA LEU A 83 14.53 7.29 -1.11
C LEU A 83 15.89 7.24 -0.40
N THR A 84 16.63 8.34 -0.42
CA THR A 84 17.90 8.46 0.32
C THR A 84 17.74 9.61 1.30
N MET A 85 17.91 9.33 2.59
CA MET A 85 17.89 10.35 3.63
C MET A 85 19.01 11.37 3.41
N PRO A 86 18.81 12.63 3.83
CA PRO A 86 19.87 13.63 3.85
C PRO A 86 21.16 13.08 4.46
N ASP A 87 22.27 13.16 3.74
CA ASP A 87 23.59 12.73 4.23
C ASP A 87 24.31 13.91 4.89
N THR A 88 23.64 14.47 5.91
CA THR A 88 24.10 15.64 6.65
C THR A 88 24.16 15.31 8.13
N ALA A 89 25.15 15.87 8.83
CA ALA A 89 25.24 15.73 10.28
C ALA A 89 24.07 16.47 10.95
N PRO A 90 23.51 15.96 12.07
CA PRO A 90 22.45 16.66 12.80
C PRO A 90 22.83 18.12 13.13
N GLY A 91 21.87 19.04 13.01
CA GLY A 91 22.10 20.48 13.16
C GLY A 91 22.69 21.16 11.92
N ARG A 92 22.64 20.52 10.75
CA ARG A 92 22.96 21.09 9.44
C ARG A 92 21.74 21.03 8.52
N PRO A 93 21.64 21.91 7.51
CA PRO A 93 20.52 21.88 6.58
C PRO A 93 20.29 20.47 6.01
N ASP A 94 19.07 19.98 6.12
CA ASP A 94 18.66 18.60 5.83
C ASP A 94 17.33 18.52 5.07
N ASN A 95 16.65 19.64 4.87
CA ASN A 95 15.43 19.70 4.09
C ASN A 95 15.31 21.02 3.34
N VAL A 96 14.41 21.02 2.37
CA VAL A 96 13.98 22.22 1.63
C VAL A 96 12.61 22.63 2.11
N ILE A 97 12.44 23.89 2.52
CA ILE A 97 11.10 24.50 2.66
C ILE A 97 10.60 24.87 1.26
N ALA A 98 9.55 24.20 0.77
CA ALA A 98 9.10 24.36 -0.60
C ALA A 98 8.57 25.78 -0.91
N ASP A 99 9.29 26.48 -1.78
CA ASP A 99 8.98 27.83 -2.27
C ASP A 99 9.38 28.00 -3.75
N GLY A 100 9.00 27.02 -4.58
CA GLY A 100 9.22 27.10 -6.03
C GLY A 100 10.63 26.75 -6.51
N GLN A 101 11.49 26.17 -5.67
CA GLN A 101 12.82 25.69 -6.06
C GLN A 101 12.72 24.72 -7.25
N ARG A 102 13.61 24.84 -8.23
CA ARG A 102 13.68 23.93 -9.37
C ARG A 102 14.86 22.98 -9.24
N ILE A 103 14.56 21.71 -9.02
CA ILE A 103 15.53 20.65 -8.76
C ILE A 103 15.68 19.76 -9.99
N ALA A 104 16.92 19.52 -10.43
CA ALA A 104 17.21 18.58 -11.52
C ALA A 104 16.83 17.14 -11.13
N LEU A 105 16.27 16.40 -12.08
CA LEU A 105 15.95 14.97 -11.96
C LEU A 105 16.76 14.16 -12.96
N HIS A 106 17.16 12.96 -12.54
CA HIS A 106 17.93 12.04 -13.36
C HIS A 106 17.29 10.65 -13.34
N GLY A 107 16.99 10.12 -14.52
CA GLY A 107 16.45 8.76 -14.68
C GLY A 107 15.08 8.78 -15.35
N ALA A 108 14.33 7.70 -15.18
CA ALA A 108 12.95 7.53 -15.63
C ALA A 108 12.18 6.75 -14.57
N GLY A 109 10.87 6.93 -14.52
CA GLY A 109 10.01 6.28 -13.53
C GLY A 109 8.53 6.45 -13.84
N SER A 110 7.69 5.68 -13.15
CA SER A 110 6.23 5.78 -13.23
C SER A 110 5.65 6.81 -12.26
N ALA A 111 6.41 7.20 -11.23
CA ALA A 111 6.02 8.19 -10.24
C ALA A 111 7.25 8.92 -9.69
N LEU A 112 7.03 10.12 -9.15
CA LEU A 112 7.99 10.85 -8.33
C LEU A 112 7.47 10.83 -6.88
N THR A 113 8.21 10.19 -5.98
CA THR A 113 7.88 10.13 -4.56
C THR A 113 8.71 11.15 -3.79
N PHE A 114 8.06 11.88 -2.90
CA PHE A 114 8.66 12.85 -2.00
C PHE A 114 8.57 12.33 -0.57
N LEU A 115 9.66 12.46 0.20
CA LEU A 115 9.62 12.32 1.65
C LEU A 115 9.40 13.70 2.26
N VAL A 116 8.24 13.90 2.87
CA VAL A 116 7.75 15.22 3.26
C VAL A 116 7.16 15.24 4.65
N THR A 117 7.04 16.45 5.19
CA THR A 117 6.12 16.73 6.29
C THR A 117 5.65 18.18 6.24
N GLY A 118 4.48 18.45 6.79
CA GLY A 118 3.98 19.80 7.04
C GLY A 118 4.33 20.25 8.46
N THR A 119 4.46 21.55 8.68
CA THR A 119 4.49 22.14 10.03
C THR A 119 3.38 23.17 10.18
N ALA A 120 2.95 23.42 11.42
CA ALA A 120 1.83 24.27 11.81
C ALA A 120 0.43 23.80 11.35
N ALA A 121 0.31 23.19 10.18
CA ALA A 121 -0.88 22.51 9.66
C ALA A 121 -0.48 21.60 8.48
N ASP A 122 -1.44 20.83 7.96
CA ASP A 122 -1.29 20.19 6.65
C ASP A 122 -0.94 21.24 5.59
N ALA A 123 0.15 21.00 4.85
CA ALA A 123 0.63 21.89 3.81
C ALA A 123 0.38 21.30 2.43
N ALA A 124 -0.01 22.13 1.46
CA ALA A 124 -0.23 21.67 0.10
C ALA A 124 0.05 22.77 -0.92
N GLY A 125 0.47 22.37 -2.12
CA GLY A 125 0.64 23.30 -3.22
C GLY A 125 0.77 22.62 -4.58
N ALA A 126 0.67 23.44 -5.63
CA ALA A 126 0.89 23.00 -7.00
C ALA A 126 2.36 23.15 -7.40
N GLY A 127 2.94 22.11 -8.00
CA GLY A 127 4.27 22.13 -8.58
C GLY A 127 4.24 21.78 -10.07
N THR A 128 5.41 21.73 -10.70
CA THR A 128 5.54 21.37 -12.13
C THR A 128 6.69 20.39 -12.35
N ILE A 129 6.43 19.32 -13.10
CA ILE A 129 7.45 18.40 -13.62
C ILE A 129 7.79 18.84 -15.04
N SER A 130 9.07 19.09 -15.30
CA SER A 130 9.59 19.39 -16.63
C SER A 130 10.24 18.13 -17.22
N TYR A 131 9.88 17.77 -18.45
CA TYR A 131 10.44 16.63 -19.16
C TYR A 131 11.58 17.04 -20.10
N ALA A 132 12.44 16.08 -20.46
CA ALA A 132 13.57 16.30 -21.35
C ALA A 132 13.16 16.71 -22.78
N ASP A 133 11.92 16.41 -23.19
CA ASP A 133 11.35 16.83 -24.48
C ASP A 133 10.78 18.28 -24.46
N GLY A 134 10.91 18.99 -23.34
CA GLY A 134 10.41 20.35 -23.14
C GLY A 134 8.95 20.42 -22.68
N SER A 135 8.23 19.30 -22.66
CA SER A 135 6.87 19.25 -22.12
C SER A 135 6.85 19.41 -20.60
N ARG A 136 5.68 19.79 -20.07
CA ARG A 136 5.46 20.03 -18.64
C ARG A 136 4.19 19.34 -18.16
N GLN A 137 4.19 18.95 -16.90
CA GLN A 137 3.04 18.39 -16.20
C GLN A 137 2.88 19.09 -14.85
N SER A 138 1.68 19.59 -14.57
CA SER A 138 1.33 20.09 -13.24
C SER A 138 1.06 18.92 -12.30
N TYR A 139 1.44 19.07 -11.04
CA TYR A 139 1.06 18.14 -9.98
C TYR A 139 0.66 18.91 -8.73
N ARG A 140 -0.05 18.25 -7.81
CA ARG A 140 -0.29 18.76 -6.46
C ARG A 140 0.43 17.85 -5.48
N LEU A 141 1.13 18.45 -4.53
CA LEU A 141 1.76 17.76 -3.42
C LEU A 141 1.07 18.20 -2.14
N ASN A 142 0.67 17.22 -1.33
CA ASN A 142 0.11 17.43 0.00
C ASN A 142 1.07 16.78 0.99
N ALA A 143 1.39 17.48 2.07
CA ALA A 143 2.24 17.01 3.15
C ALA A 143 1.45 17.18 4.46
N PRO A 144 1.03 16.08 5.09
CA PRO A 144 0.34 16.18 6.37
C PRO A 144 1.26 16.73 7.45
N ASP A 145 0.67 17.36 8.47
CA ASP A 145 1.41 17.91 9.60
C ASP A 145 2.20 16.83 10.34
N TRP A 146 3.42 17.16 10.73
CA TRP A 146 4.37 16.23 11.30
C TRP A 146 3.96 15.58 12.61
N TYR A 147 3.08 16.18 13.43
CA TYR A 147 2.61 15.53 14.66
C TYR A 147 1.11 15.22 14.63
N SER A 148 0.29 16.12 14.08
CA SER A 148 -1.17 16.00 14.04
C SER A 148 -1.70 15.33 12.78
N GLY A 149 -0.89 15.19 11.73
CA GLY A 149 -1.24 14.49 10.50
C GLY A 149 -1.62 13.03 10.76
N PRO A 150 -2.26 12.34 9.81
CA PRO A 150 -2.81 11.02 10.06
C PRO A 150 -1.68 9.98 10.13
N SER A 151 -1.94 8.86 10.81
CA SER A 151 -0.94 7.78 10.94
C SER A 151 -1.01 6.78 9.78
N ASP A 152 -2.17 6.67 9.14
CA ASP A 152 -2.48 5.74 8.04
C ASP A 152 -1.62 5.93 6.77
N ALA A 153 -1.08 7.13 6.58
CA ALA A 153 -0.24 7.53 5.44
C ALA A 153 1.25 7.68 5.80
N MET A 154 1.65 7.44 7.04
CA MET A 154 3.03 7.68 7.47
C MET A 154 4.01 6.69 6.81
N ALA A 155 5.19 7.18 6.45
CA ALA A 155 6.32 6.33 6.05
C ALA A 155 7.12 5.88 7.27
N VAL A 156 7.32 6.78 8.23
CA VAL A 156 7.98 6.48 9.50
C VAL A 156 7.46 7.40 10.60
N ARG A 157 7.45 6.87 11.82
CA ARG A 157 7.11 7.59 13.05
C ARG A 157 8.21 7.40 14.10
N THR A 158 8.55 8.48 14.79
CA THR A 158 9.38 8.44 16.00
C THR A 158 8.59 8.98 17.19
N SER A 159 8.90 8.54 18.40
CA SER A 159 8.09 8.81 19.61
C SER A 159 8.54 10.04 20.40
N ARG A 160 9.53 10.78 19.89
CA ARG A 160 10.01 12.02 20.52
C ARG A 160 10.30 13.07 19.46
N ARG A 161 10.22 14.32 19.89
CA ARG A 161 10.80 15.48 19.21
C ARG A 161 11.82 16.16 20.12
N ASN A 162 12.72 16.93 19.54
CA ASN A 162 13.47 17.93 20.28
C ASN A 162 12.64 19.21 20.42
N THR A 163 12.78 19.86 21.58
CA THR A 163 12.30 21.21 21.89
C THR A 163 13.48 22.03 22.40
N PRO A 164 13.40 23.37 22.54
CA PRO A 164 14.49 24.16 23.11
C PRO A 164 14.95 23.71 24.51
N ALA A 165 14.09 23.01 25.26
CA ALA A 165 14.38 22.47 26.59
C ALA A 165 14.94 21.03 26.58
N GLY A 166 15.02 20.38 25.41
CA GLY A 166 15.42 18.97 25.27
C GLY A 166 14.36 18.08 24.63
N PRO A 167 14.65 16.77 24.49
CA PRO A 167 13.72 15.80 23.95
C PRO A 167 12.44 15.67 24.78
N THR A 168 11.28 15.63 24.13
CA THR A 168 9.97 15.41 24.75
C THR A 168 9.22 14.31 24.02
N ALA A 169 8.43 13.51 24.76
CA ALA A 169 7.58 12.48 24.17
C ALA A 169 6.46 13.12 23.33
N LEU A 170 6.48 12.86 22.02
CA LEU A 170 5.47 13.24 21.05
C LEU A 170 5.72 12.44 19.78
N ASP A 171 4.69 11.81 19.25
CA ASP A 171 4.78 11.13 17.96
C ASP A 171 4.95 12.15 16.84
N VAL A 172 6.04 12.03 16.08
CA VAL A 172 6.32 12.84 14.89
C VAL A 172 6.62 11.96 13.68
N LYS A 173 6.16 12.39 12.51
CA LYS A 173 5.96 11.58 11.31
C LYS A 173 6.58 12.22 10.07
N LEU A 174 7.14 11.35 9.23
CA LEU A 174 7.47 11.64 7.83
C LEU A 174 6.54 10.85 6.92
N TYR A 175 6.18 11.44 5.79
CA TYR A 175 5.23 10.91 4.83
C TYR A 175 5.91 10.68 3.47
N ALA A 176 5.65 9.54 2.84
CA ALA A 176 6.05 9.29 1.46
C ALA A 176 4.86 9.55 0.55
N VAL A 177 4.94 10.60 -0.26
CA VAL A 177 3.83 11.03 -1.13
C VAL A 177 4.27 10.97 -2.57
N SER A 178 3.54 10.19 -3.37
CA SER A 178 3.85 9.97 -4.79
C SER A 178 2.95 10.79 -5.70
N VAL A 179 3.53 11.31 -6.78
CA VAL A 179 2.79 11.91 -7.90
C VAL A 179 3.08 11.15 -9.20
N PRO A 180 2.08 10.95 -10.07
CA PRO A 180 2.26 10.18 -11.30
C PRO A 180 3.24 10.87 -12.25
N LEU A 181 3.98 10.07 -13.02
CA LEU A 181 4.79 10.52 -14.15
C LEU A 181 4.28 9.90 -15.44
N ASP A 182 4.42 10.61 -16.57
CA ASP A 182 4.30 9.96 -17.87
C ASP A 182 5.51 9.04 -18.07
N ALA A 183 5.30 7.74 -17.85
CA ALA A 183 6.35 6.72 -17.95
C ALA A 183 7.01 6.62 -19.34
N ARG A 184 6.44 7.26 -20.38
CA ARG A 184 7.03 7.34 -21.73
C ARG A 184 8.00 8.50 -21.88
N ARG A 185 8.03 9.43 -20.92
CA ARG A 185 8.87 10.62 -20.94
C ARG A 185 9.91 10.56 -19.83
N ARG A 186 11.06 11.18 -20.09
CA ARG A 186 12.15 11.28 -19.14
C ARG A 186 12.01 12.58 -18.33
N PRO A 187 11.73 12.54 -17.01
CA PRO A 187 11.71 13.75 -16.20
C PRO A 187 13.11 14.37 -16.15
N ALA A 188 13.18 15.69 -16.28
CA ALA A 188 14.42 16.46 -16.29
C ALA A 188 14.55 17.38 -15.07
N ALA A 189 13.43 17.89 -14.54
CA ALA A 189 13.41 18.66 -13.31
C ALA A 189 12.02 18.63 -12.66
N VAL A 190 11.99 18.87 -11.35
CA VAL A 190 10.79 19.19 -10.60
C VAL A 190 10.89 20.60 -10.04
N THR A 191 9.85 21.40 -10.23
CA THR A 191 9.63 22.64 -9.50
C THR A 191 8.75 22.30 -8.30
N LEU A 192 9.28 22.53 -7.09
CA LEU A 192 8.55 22.32 -5.85
C LEU A 192 7.37 23.31 -5.75
N PRO A 193 6.32 22.99 -4.98
CA PRO A 193 5.23 23.92 -4.77
C PRO A 193 5.67 25.20 -4.05
N THR A 194 4.88 26.27 -4.22
CA THR A 194 4.86 27.39 -3.28
C THR A 194 3.65 27.19 -2.36
N VAL A 195 3.88 27.21 -1.05
CA VAL A 195 2.80 27.09 -0.05
C VAL A 195 2.23 28.48 0.25
N ALA A 196 0.93 28.64 0.09
CA ALA A 196 0.27 29.93 0.35
C ALA A 196 0.33 30.27 1.84
N GLY A 197 0.86 31.46 2.17
CA GLY A 197 0.98 31.94 3.55
C GLY A 197 2.32 31.64 4.24
N ALA A 198 3.27 31.00 3.56
CA ALA A 198 4.63 30.81 4.06
C ALA A 198 5.34 32.16 4.31
N GLY A 199 6.15 32.26 5.38
CA GLY A 199 6.96 33.45 5.69
C GLY A 199 6.66 34.18 7.01
N GLY A 200 5.83 33.60 7.90
CA GLY A 200 5.64 34.06 9.28
C GLY A 200 5.94 32.95 10.29
N ALA A 201 6.27 33.30 11.54
CA ALA A 201 6.45 32.29 12.60
C ALA A 201 5.14 31.48 12.77
N ALA A 202 5.25 30.15 12.73
CA ALA A 202 4.12 29.22 12.75
C ALA A 202 3.13 29.31 11.55
N ALA A 203 3.61 29.75 10.38
CA ALA A 203 2.87 29.57 9.13
C ALA A 203 2.99 28.12 8.61
N PRO A 204 2.01 27.60 7.85
CA PRO A 204 2.14 26.29 7.23
C PRO A 204 3.31 26.23 6.25
N GLU A 205 4.26 25.32 6.50
CA GLU A 205 5.41 25.06 5.63
C GLU A 205 5.41 23.60 5.16
N LEU A 206 5.95 23.37 3.95
CA LEU A 206 6.12 22.03 3.38
C LEU A 206 7.61 21.73 3.29
N HIS A 207 8.06 20.76 4.07
CA HIS A 207 9.46 20.34 4.12
C HIS A 207 9.68 19.13 3.22
N VAL A 208 10.70 19.16 2.37
CA VAL A 208 11.11 18.04 1.50
C VAL A 208 12.48 17.53 1.93
N PHE A 209 12.53 16.32 2.48
CA PHE A 209 13.76 15.67 2.96
C PHE A 209 14.43 14.80 1.89
N ALA A 210 13.63 14.14 1.06
CA ALA A 210 14.12 13.27 0.00
C ALA A 210 13.16 13.25 -1.19
N LEU A 211 13.68 12.89 -2.36
CA LEU A 211 12.89 12.59 -3.54
C LEU A 211 13.46 11.38 -4.28
N GLY A 212 12.60 10.61 -4.93
CA GLY A 212 12.98 9.41 -5.66
C GLY A 212 12.03 9.10 -6.80
N LEU A 213 12.54 8.47 -7.85
CA LEU A 213 11.73 7.99 -8.97
C LEU A 213 11.31 6.55 -8.71
N ARG A 214 10.00 6.27 -8.75
CA ARG A 214 9.49 4.89 -8.74
C ARG A 214 9.90 4.21 -10.04
N PRO A 215 10.68 3.12 -10.02
CA PRO A 215 11.08 2.44 -11.23
C PRO A 215 9.85 1.88 -11.96
N VAL A 216 9.88 1.90 -13.30
CA VAL A 216 8.92 1.13 -14.10
C VAL A 216 9.39 -0.34 -14.04
N PRO A 217 8.64 -1.27 -13.44
CA PRO A 217 9.08 -2.66 -13.29
C PRO A 217 8.86 -3.41 -14.61
N ALA A 218 9.59 -3.00 -15.66
CA ALA A 218 9.41 -3.50 -17.01
C ALA A 218 9.59 -5.03 -17.08
N GLY A 219 8.56 -5.71 -17.58
CA GLY A 219 8.55 -7.16 -17.72
C GLY A 219 8.21 -7.95 -16.46
N TRP A 220 8.03 -7.29 -15.31
CA TRP A 220 7.56 -7.92 -14.08
C TRP A 220 6.04 -7.83 -13.94
N THR A 221 5.45 -8.90 -13.40
CA THR A 221 4.03 -8.99 -13.03
C THR A 221 3.90 -9.58 -11.63
N ALA A 222 3.01 -9.04 -10.80
CA ALA A 222 2.73 -9.57 -9.47
C ALA A 222 1.85 -10.82 -9.60
N THR A 223 2.45 -12.01 -9.44
CA THR A 223 1.71 -13.27 -9.54
C THR A 223 0.97 -13.60 -8.24
N TRP A 224 1.40 -13.05 -7.12
CA TRP A 224 0.77 -13.18 -5.82
C TRP A 224 1.13 -11.94 -5.00
N SER A 225 0.19 -11.49 -4.17
CA SER A 225 0.41 -10.46 -3.17
C SER A 225 -0.58 -10.62 -2.03
N ALA A 226 -0.27 -9.97 -0.92
CA ALA A 226 -1.18 -9.79 0.21
C ALA A 226 -0.88 -8.44 0.85
N ALA A 227 -1.92 -7.63 1.04
CA ALA A 227 -1.80 -6.33 1.70
C ALA A 227 -1.50 -6.51 3.18
N VAL A 228 -0.52 -5.80 3.72
CA VAL A 228 -0.30 -5.75 5.18
C VAL A 228 -1.49 -5.00 5.81
N ASP A 229 -2.20 -5.68 6.71
CA ASP A 229 -3.26 -5.05 7.50
C ASP A 229 -2.64 -4.18 8.61
N ASP A 230 -3.48 -3.60 9.46
CA ASP A 230 -3.04 -2.68 10.49
C ASP A 230 -2.59 -3.38 11.79
N GLY A 231 -2.55 -4.71 11.79
CA GLY A 231 -2.11 -5.55 12.89
C GLY A 231 -0.61 -5.83 12.89
N LEU A 232 -0.16 -6.41 14.00
CA LEU A 232 1.16 -7.03 14.12
C LEU A 232 0.95 -8.49 14.49
N ALA A 233 1.83 -9.36 14.01
CA ALA A 233 1.80 -10.79 14.34
C ALA A 233 1.68 -10.93 15.87
N PRO A 234 0.72 -11.72 16.38
CA PRO A 234 0.39 -11.76 17.81
C PRO A 234 1.44 -12.51 18.66
N TYR A 235 2.59 -12.84 18.07
CA TYR A 235 3.63 -13.67 18.65
C TYR A 235 4.96 -12.92 18.62
N VAL A 236 5.73 -13.11 19.70
CA VAL A 236 7.16 -12.80 19.70
C VAL A 236 7.88 -14.04 19.21
N TRP A 237 8.68 -13.91 18.16
CA TRP A 237 9.52 -15.00 17.67
C TRP A 237 10.97 -14.76 18.07
N THR A 238 11.71 -15.82 18.36
CA THR A 238 13.16 -15.74 18.57
C THR A 238 13.84 -16.83 17.76
N ASP A 239 14.76 -16.46 16.86
CA ASP A 239 15.53 -17.38 16.02
C ASP A 239 14.64 -18.43 15.33
N ARG A 240 13.74 -17.97 14.45
CA ARG A 240 12.65 -18.80 13.92
C ARG A 240 12.59 -18.82 12.41
N THR A 241 12.35 -19.99 11.84
CA THR A 241 12.08 -20.14 10.41
C THR A 241 10.58 -20.28 10.18
N LEU A 242 10.04 -19.39 9.35
CA LEU A 242 8.65 -19.41 8.88
C LEU A 242 8.65 -19.94 7.44
N ARG A 243 7.75 -20.87 7.11
CA ARG A 243 7.53 -21.40 5.77
C ARG A 243 6.08 -21.20 5.39
N MET A 244 5.86 -20.24 4.49
CA MET A 244 4.56 -19.83 4.02
C MET A 244 4.26 -20.46 2.65
N VAL A 245 2.97 -20.60 2.35
CA VAL A 245 2.42 -21.16 1.11
C VAL A 245 1.77 -20.03 0.33
N GLU A 246 2.15 -19.88 -0.94
CA GLU A 246 1.60 -18.82 -1.80
C GLU A 246 1.08 -19.42 -3.09
N HIS A 247 -0.17 -19.10 -3.44
CA HIS A 247 -0.80 -19.60 -4.66
C HIS A 247 -0.65 -18.60 -5.82
N THR A 248 0.10 -18.97 -6.84
CA THR A 248 0.44 -18.09 -7.97
C THR A 248 -0.72 -17.97 -8.95
N SER A 249 -1.04 -16.76 -9.41
CA SER A 249 -1.90 -16.57 -10.59
C SER A 249 -1.21 -16.99 -11.89
N VAL A 250 -0.09 -16.38 -12.27
CA VAL A 250 0.60 -16.65 -13.56
C VAL A 250 2.02 -17.18 -13.35
N GLY A 251 2.48 -17.99 -14.29
CA GLY A 251 3.84 -18.52 -14.27
C GLY A 251 4.88 -17.56 -14.86
N GLY A 252 6.16 -17.89 -14.64
CA GLY A 252 7.29 -17.13 -15.17
C GLY A 252 8.62 -17.88 -15.08
N ASN A 253 9.69 -17.25 -15.59
CA ASN A 253 11.03 -17.85 -15.67
C ASN A 253 12.08 -17.17 -14.78
N ARG A 254 11.73 -16.03 -14.17
CA ARG A 254 12.47 -15.41 -13.08
C ARG A 254 11.47 -14.98 -12.04
N VAL A 255 11.91 -14.98 -10.78
CA VAL A 255 11.12 -14.58 -9.64
C VAL A 255 11.89 -13.57 -8.80
N ARG A 256 11.15 -12.69 -8.12
CA ARG A 256 11.64 -11.95 -6.97
C ARG A 256 10.52 -11.83 -5.95
N ILE A 257 10.88 -11.71 -4.68
CA ILE A 257 9.92 -11.46 -3.61
C ILE A 257 10.02 -10.01 -3.13
N ARG A 258 8.91 -9.50 -2.61
CA ARG A 258 8.83 -8.26 -1.87
C ARG A 258 8.57 -8.57 -0.41
N LEU A 259 9.44 -8.02 0.43
CA LEU A 259 9.30 -8.01 1.88
C LEU A 259 8.89 -6.61 2.33
N ASP A 260 8.05 -6.54 3.36
CA ASP A 260 7.49 -5.32 3.90
C ASP A 260 7.66 -5.30 5.43
N ASN A 261 7.99 -4.12 5.97
CA ASN A 261 7.99 -3.81 7.40
C ASN A 261 7.03 -2.64 7.71
N ALA A 262 5.94 -2.55 6.95
CA ALA A 262 4.83 -1.63 7.19
C ALA A 262 4.37 -1.73 8.65
N PHE A 263 4.09 -0.56 9.25
CA PHE A 263 3.63 -0.45 10.65
C PHE A 263 4.61 -0.95 11.73
N GLY A 264 5.70 -1.63 11.37
CA GLY A 264 6.76 -2.02 12.29
C GLY A 264 7.51 -0.78 12.82
N PRO A 265 7.61 -0.57 14.15
CA PRO A 265 8.24 0.62 14.72
C PRO A 265 9.78 0.55 14.77
N LYS A 266 10.36 -0.60 14.37
CA LYS A 266 11.80 -0.87 14.41
C LYS A 266 12.23 -1.58 13.13
N PRO A 267 13.52 -1.52 12.76
CA PRO A 267 14.05 -2.32 11.67
C PRO A 267 13.81 -3.82 11.89
N LEU A 268 13.42 -4.53 10.82
CA LEU A 268 13.20 -5.98 10.81
C LEU A 268 14.22 -6.64 9.90
N THR A 269 14.89 -7.69 10.40
CA THR A 269 15.92 -8.42 9.66
C THR A 269 15.41 -9.79 9.25
N VAL A 270 15.61 -10.14 7.98
CA VAL A 270 15.50 -11.51 7.46
C VAL A 270 16.91 -12.02 7.24
N GLY A 271 17.29 -13.05 7.99
CA GLY A 271 18.63 -13.64 7.98
C GLY A 271 18.92 -14.43 6.72
N HIS A 272 17.92 -15.18 6.26
CA HIS A 272 17.96 -16.02 5.07
C HIS A 272 16.55 -16.21 4.52
N ALA A 273 16.40 -16.24 3.19
CA ALA A 273 15.15 -16.50 2.51
C ALA A 273 15.34 -17.52 1.39
N THR A 274 14.37 -18.41 1.21
CA THR A 274 14.36 -19.41 0.12
C THR A 274 13.00 -19.47 -0.56
N ILE A 275 12.98 -20.02 -1.77
CA ILE A 275 11.76 -20.29 -2.52
C ILE A 275 11.80 -21.70 -3.14
N ALA A 276 10.66 -22.37 -3.16
CA ALA A 276 10.48 -23.66 -3.82
C ALA A 276 9.07 -23.79 -4.41
N VAL A 277 8.90 -24.68 -5.39
CA VAL A 277 7.54 -25.16 -5.76
C VAL A 277 7.11 -26.17 -4.71
N ARG A 278 5.87 -26.07 -4.23
CA ARG A 278 5.32 -26.97 -3.21
C ARG A 278 5.00 -28.34 -3.83
N ALA A 279 5.33 -29.42 -3.12
CA ALA A 279 4.81 -30.75 -3.44
C ALA A 279 3.56 -31.07 -2.60
N SER A 280 3.68 -30.99 -1.28
CA SER A 280 2.58 -31.26 -0.33
C SER A 280 2.97 -30.78 1.06
N GLY A 281 2.03 -30.23 1.83
CA GLY A 281 2.34 -29.74 3.18
C GLY A 281 3.50 -28.74 3.16
N ALA A 282 4.48 -28.92 4.06
CA ALA A 282 5.73 -28.17 4.10
C ALA A 282 6.82 -28.68 3.13
N VAL A 283 6.54 -29.76 2.37
CA VAL A 283 7.53 -30.45 1.54
C VAL A 283 7.62 -29.78 0.17
N PRO A 284 8.83 -29.34 -0.24
CA PRO A 284 9.04 -28.80 -1.58
C PRO A 284 9.21 -29.91 -2.62
N ALA A 285 8.85 -29.62 -3.87
CA ALA A 285 9.01 -30.53 -5.01
C ALA A 285 10.47 -30.71 -5.46
N ALA A 286 11.34 -29.77 -5.08
CA ALA A 286 12.77 -29.78 -5.31
C ALA A 286 13.48 -29.05 -4.17
N THR A 287 14.82 -29.09 -4.14
CA THR A 287 15.61 -28.33 -3.16
C THR A 287 15.24 -26.84 -3.20
N PRO A 288 14.91 -26.22 -2.04
CA PRO A 288 14.69 -24.78 -1.97
C PRO A 288 15.87 -23.97 -2.50
N VAL A 289 15.58 -22.88 -3.18
CA VAL A 289 16.60 -22.01 -3.79
C VAL A 289 16.72 -20.74 -2.98
N THR A 290 17.94 -20.42 -2.55
CA THR A 290 18.24 -19.20 -1.79
C THR A 290 17.98 -17.93 -2.61
N LEU A 291 17.32 -16.97 -1.96
CA LEU A 291 17.14 -15.61 -2.44
C LEU A 291 18.25 -14.71 -1.90
N THR A 292 18.57 -13.65 -2.65
CA THR A 292 19.58 -12.65 -2.26
C THR A 292 18.99 -11.25 -2.36
N PHE A 293 19.62 -10.29 -1.70
CA PHE A 293 19.23 -8.89 -1.63
C PHE A 293 20.49 -8.03 -1.79
N GLY A 294 20.69 -7.43 -2.97
CA GLY A 294 21.94 -6.75 -3.29
C GLY A 294 23.17 -7.66 -3.21
N GLY A 295 23.02 -8.93 -3.58
CA GLY A 295 24.04 -9.98 -3.56
C GLY A 295 24.27 -10.64 -2.20
N ARG A 296 23.48 -10.31 -1.17
CA ARG A 296 23.60 -10.86 0.18
C ARG A 296 22.41 -11.74 0.54
N GLN A 297 22.59 -12.76 1.39
CA GLN A 297 21.48 -13.59 1.88
C GLN A 297 20.60 -12.86 2.90
N THR A 298 21.20 -11.93 3.66
CA THR A 298 20.54 -11.18 4.73
C THR A 298 20.13 -9.79 4.26
N VAL A 299 18.93 -9.36 4.68
CA VAL A 299 18.41 -8.00 4.47
C VAL A 299 17.76 -7.45 5.74
N THR A 300 17.88 -6.15 5.95
CA THR A 300 17.19 -5.43 7.02
C THR A 300 16.32 -4.34 6.40
N MET A 301 15.02 -4.38 6.69
CA MET A 301 14.08 -3.35 6.32
C MET A 301 13.98 -2.34 7.47
N PRO A 302 14.08 -1.02 7.21
CA PRO A 302 13.84 -0.02 8.25
C PRO A 302 12.36 -0.03 8.66
N ALA A 303 12.02 0.68 9.74
CA ALA A 303 10.63 0.89 10.16
C ALA A 303 9.82 1.48 8.99
N GLY A 304 8.69 0.86 8.63
CA GLY A 304 7.84 1.26 7.51
C GLY A 304 8.44 1.07 6.11
N GLY A 305 9.62 0.44 6.01
CA GLY A 305 10.31 0.22 4.75
C GLY A 305 10.07 -1.16 4.13
N GLN A 306 10.50 -1.30 2.87
CA GLN A 306 10.40 -2.51 2.06
C GLN A 306 11.77 -3.01 1.59
N ALA A 307 11.83 -4.28 1.19
CA ALA A 307 12.96 -4.85 0.47
C ALA A 307 12.48 -5.71 -0.70
N TYR A 308 13.27 -5.75 -1.77
CA TYR A 308 13.05 -6.64 -2.90
C TYR A 308 14.24 -7.57 -3.03
N SER A 309 13.99 -8.86 -3.25
CA SER A 309 15.08 -9.77 -3.59
C SER A 309 15.65 -9.44 -4.97
N ASP A 310 16.91 -9.81 -5.17
CA ASP A 310 17.52 -9.85 -6.48
C ASP A 310 16.73 -10.81 -7.39
N PRO A 311 16.61 -10.52 -8.69
CA PRO A 311 15.95 -11.40 -9.64
C PRO A 311 16.62 -12.78 -9.76
N LEU A 312 15.91 -13.83 -9.36
CA LEU A 312 16.38 -15.22 -9.40
C LEU A 312 15.84 -15.94 -10.65
N PRO A 313 16.69 -16.56 -11.50
CA PRO A 313 16.23 -17.51 -12.50
C PRO A 313 15.58 -18.73 -11.82
N PHE A 314 14.26 -18.85 -11.95
CA PHE A 314 13.45 -19.87 -11.29
C PHE A 314 12.16 -20.04 -12.07
N ALA A 315 11.82 -21.28 -12.42
CA ALA A 315 10.59 -21.57 -13.15
C ALA A 315 9.41 -21.62 -12.17
N VAL A 316 8.56 -20.60 -12.24
CA VAL A 316 7.31 -20.52 -11.48
C VAL A 316 6.18 -21.06 -12.35
N PRO A 317 5.52 -22.17 -11.97
CA PRO A 317 4.31 -22.62 -12.67
C PRO A 317 3.15 -21.66 -12.42
N ALA A 318 2.17 -21.61 -13.33
CA ALA A 318 0.92 -20.87 -13.12
C ALA A 318 -0.05 -21.69 -12.26
N ASP A 319 -0.99 -21.05 -11.55
CA ASP A 319 -2.05 -21.71 -10.75
C ASP A 319 -1.50 -22.83 -9.84
N SER A 320 -0.40 -22.53 -9.13
CA SER A 320 0.36 -23.50 -8.35
C SER A 320 0.82 -22.90 -7.02
N ASP A 321 1.11 -23.78 -6.06
CA ASP A 321 1.59 -23.37 -4.74
C ASP A 321 3.13 -23.29 -4.72
N LEU A 322 3.63 -22.21 -4.15
CA LEU A 322 5.02 -22.03 -3.78
C LEU A 322 5.20 -22.20 -2.27
N LEU A 323 6.44 -22.45 -1.86
CA LEU A 323 6.89 -22.35 -0.49
C LEU A 323 7.94 -21.24 -0.41
N VAL A 324 7.65 -20.19 0.35
CA VAL A 324 8.65 -19.18 0.71
C VAL A 324 9.03 -19.37 2.18
N SER A 325 10.31 -19.61 2.44
CA SER A 325 10.82 -19.70 3.81
C SER A 325 11.61 -18.45 4.18
N LEU A 326 11.36 -17.90 5.37
CA LEU A 326 12.07 -16.76 5.95
C LEU A 326 12.63 -17.16 7.32
N TYR A 327 13.96 -17.08 7.48
CA TYR A 327 14.60 -17.17 8.79
C TYR A 327 14.70 -15.78 9.42
N LEU A 328 14.15 -15.63 10.62
CA LEU A 328 14.11 -14.42 11.43
C LEU A 328 15.10 -14.57 12.60
N PRO A 329 16.31 -13.99 12.49
CA PRO A 329 17.32 -14.09 13.55
C PRO A 329 17.01 -13.17 14.73
N GLY A 330 17.38 -13.61 15.93
CA GLY A 330 17.14 -12.91 17.18
C GLY A 330 15.65 -12.75 17.49
N THR A 331 15.33 -11.84 18.41
CA THR A 331 13.96 -11.60 18.83
C THR A 331 13.24 -10.59 17.91
N VAL A 332 12.18 -11.05 17.24
CA VAL A 332 11.23 -10.22 16.50
C VAL A 332 10.01 -9.99 17.37
N GLN A 333 9.87 -8.77 17.91
CA GLN A 333 8.73 -8.37 18.74
C GLN A 333 7.51 -7.95 17.94
N PHE A 334 7.74 -7.40 16.74
CA PHE A 334 6.73 -6.82 15.88
C PHE A 334 7.03 -7.28 14.47
N ALA A 335 6.13 -8.09 13.90
CA ALA A 335 6.17 -8.42 12.49
C ALA A 335 4.86 -7.95 11.84
N PRO A 336 4.90 -7.30 10.67
CA PRO A 336 3.68 -6.96 9.94
C PRO A 336 2.90 -8.21 9.60
N THR A 337 1.58 -8.11 9.56
CA THR A 337 0.71 -9.25 9.29
C THR A 337 -0.33 -8.92 8.22
N HIS A 338 -0.80 -9.98 7.57
CA HIS A 338 -2.08 -10.03 6.88
C HIS A 338 -2.86 -11.18 7.52
N SER A 339 -3.86 -10.84 8.32
CA SER A 339 -4.53 -11.73 9.27
C SER A 339 -5.33 -12.88 8.65
N LEU A 340 -5.78 -12.78 7.39
CA LEU A 340 -6.57 -13.82 6.73
C LEU A 340 -5.78 -14.60 5.67
N GLY A 341 -4.99 -15.59 6.12
CA GLY A 341 -4.21 -16.45 5.21
C GLY A 341 -5.04 -17.50 4.48
N LEU A 342 -5.96 -18.17 5.18
CA LEU A 342 -6.72 -19.34 4.67
C LEU A 342 -5.82 -20.41 4.01
N GLN A 343 -4.61 -20.56 4.54
CA GLN A 343 -3.58 -21.51 4.12
C GLN A 343 -2.89 -22.05 5.36
N ASP A 344 -2.52 -23.32 5.35
CA ASP A 344 -1.68 -23.91 6.40
C ASP A 344 -0.21 -23.53 6.16
N MET A 345 0.33 -22.69 7.05
CA MET A 345 1.74 -22.30 7.08
C MET A 345 2.46 -23.00 8.22
N TYR A 346 3.79 -23.08 8.13
CA TYR A 346 4.60 -23.92 9.02
C TYR A 346 5.70 -23.09 9.67
N SER A 347 5.98 -23.36 10.94
CA SER A 347 7.15 -22.76 11.59
C SER A 347 7.87 -23.73 12.51
N THR A 348 9.15 -23.42 12.73
CA THR A 348 10.01 -24.08 13.71
C THR A 348 9.66 -23.61 15.13
N ASP A 349 10.29 -24.17 16.16
CA ASP A 349 10.18 -23.64 17.53
C ASP A 349 11.07 -22.40 17.73
N ASP A 350 10.82 -21.66 18.81
CA ASP A 350 11.69 -20.54 19.22
C ASP A 350 13.06 -21.05 19.71
N GLY A 351 14.11 -20.30 19.43
CA GLY A 351 15.50 -20.69 19.69
C GLY A 351 16.01 -21.76 18.73
N GLY A 352 15.36 -21.89 17.56
CA GLY A 352 15.71 -22.84 16.51
C GLY A 352 16.89 -22.39 15.65
N THR A 353 17.13 -23.15 14.58
CA THR A 353 18.17 -22.87 13.58
C THR A 353 17.60 -22.20 12.34
N ASP A 354 18.50 -21.79 11.44
CA ASP A 354 18.13 -21.43 10.07
C ASP A 354 17.82 -22.70 9.29
N ASP A 355 16.53 -23.03 9.22
CA ASP A 355 15.98 -24.21 8.53
C ASP A 355 15.34 -23.79 7.19
N ALA A 356 15.63 -22.60 6.68
CA ALA A 356 14.97 -22.05 5.49
C ALA A 356 15.30 -22.88 4.23
N ALA A 357 16.47 -23.51 4.18
CA ALA A 357 16.89 -24.37 3.06
C ALA A 357 16.43 -25.83 3.17
N ASP A 358 15.81 -26.23 4.29
CA ASP A 358 15.46 -27.63 4.52
C ASP A 358 14.40 -28.11 3.53
N GLY A 359 14.56 -29.34 3.06
CA GLY A 359 13.67 -29.93 2.06
C GLY A 359 12.48 -30.60 2.73
N ALA A 360 12.39 -31.91 2.56
CA ALA A 360 11.37 -32.76 3.18
C ALA A 360 11.58 -32.95 4.70
N ASP A 361 12.76 -32.57 5.20
CA ASP A 361 13.20 -32.65 6.59
C ASP A 361 12.90 -31.38 7.40
N PHE A 362 12.24 -30.37 6.81
CA PHE A 362 11.86 -29.16 7.52
C PHE A 362 11.07 -29.48 8.81
N PRO A 363 11.55 -29.02 9.98
CA PRO A 363 10.97 -29.41 11.26
C PRO A 363 9.69 -28.61 11.54
N VAL A 364 8.55 -29.15 11.10
CA VAL A 364 7.24 -28.58 11.38
C VAL A 364 6.89 -28.77 12.86
N HIS A 365 6.99 -27.69 13.63
CA HIS A 365 6.60 -27.69 15.04
C HIS A 365 5.25 -27.02 15.27
N ASN A 366 4.92 -25.99 14.49
CA ASN A 366 3.72 -25.19 14.66
C ASN A 366 3.05 -24.88 13.32
N LEU A 367 1.72 -24.73 13.34
CA LEU A 367 0.92 -24.22 12.21
C LEU A 367 0.46 -22.79 12.50
N PHE A 368 0.35 -21.99 11.45
CA PHE A 368 -0.28 -20.67 11.49
C PHE A 368 -0.97 -20.38 10.15
N ASP A 369 -1.85 -19.38 10.12
CA ASP A 369 -2.81 -19.15 9.04
C ASP A 369 -2.93 -17.68 8.62
N PHE A 370 -1.83 -16.94 8.73
CA PHE A 370 -1.69 -15.54 8.32
C PHE A 370 -0.37 -15.34 7.55
N TRP A 371 -0.30 -14.37 6.64
CA TRP A 371 0.98 -13.99 6.01
C TRP A 371 1.69 -12.93 6.85
N THR A 372 3.02 -12.95 6.85
CA THR A 372 3.82 -11.98 7.58
C THR A 372 5.10 -11.67 6.83
N VAL A 373 5.54 -10.41 6.85
CA VAL A 373 6.75 -9.88 6.19
C VAL A 373 6.75 -10.01 4.66
N LEU A 374 6.44 -11.16 4.08
CA LEU A 374 6.25 -11.36 2.65
C LEU A 374 4.95 -10.68 2.19
N SER A 375 5.05 -9.76 1.22
CA SER A 375 3.91 -8.99 0.71
C SER A 375 3.75 -9.04 -0.81
N GLY A 376 4.63 -9.77 -1.51
CA GLY A 376 4.49 -9.95 -2.96
C GLY A 376 5.47 -10.95 -3.54
N ILE A 377 5.03 -11.63 -4.59
CA ILE A 377 5.86 -12.44 -5.47
C ILE A 377 5.64 -11.94 -6.89
N GLU A 378 6.73 -11.54 -7.53
CA GLU A 378 6.72 -11.04 -8.88
C GLU A 378 7.51 -11.96 -9.79
N VAL A 379 7.02 -12.13 -11.01
CA VAL A 379 7.66 -12.96 -12.03
C VAL A 379 7.91 -12.18 -13.31
N THR A 380 8.92 -12.57 -14.07
CA THR A 380 9.02 -12.23 -15.48
C THR A 380 8.54 -13.39 -16.33
N GLY A 381 7.79 -13.11 -17.38
CA GLY A 381 7.23 -14.15 -18.25
C GLY A 381 6.50 -13.55 -19.45
N PRO A 382 5.68 -14.37 -20.16
CA PRO A 382 4.87 -13.88 -21.28
C PRO A 382 3.73 -12.94 -20.85
N SER A 383 3.35 -12.95 -19.57
CA SER A 383 2.47 -11.94 -18.98
C SER A 383 3.25 -10.66 -18.65
N HIS A 384 2.61 -9.52 -18.90
CA HIS A 384 3.18 -8.18 -18.65
C HIS A 384 2.15 -7.23 -18.01
N ARG A 385 1.05 -7.77 -17.49
CA ARG A 385 -0.08 -7.02 -16.95
C ARG A 385 -0.55 -7.67 -15.67
N THR A 386 -0.99 -6.85 -14.72
CA THR A 386 -1.58 -7.29 -13.45
C THR A 386 -2.92 -6.60 -13.28
N VAL A 387 -3.92 -7.40 -12.91
CA VAL A 387 -5.21 -6.97 -12.36
C VAL A 387 -5.08 -7.02 -10.83
N VAL A 388 -5.32 -5.91 -10.16
CA VAL A 388 -5.34 -5.86 -8.69
C VAL A 388 -6.79 -5.92 -8.22
N ALA A 389 -7.10 -6.85 -7.34
CA ALA A 389 -8.36 -6.92 -6.62
C ALA A 389 -8.22 -6.11 -5.31
N LEU A 390 -8.78 -4.90 -5.27
CA LEU A 390 -8.80 -4.07 -4.07
C LEU A 390 -10.13 -4.26 -3.36
N GLY A 391 -10.10 -4.67 -2.09
CA GLY A 391 -11.34 -4.85 -1.36
C GLY A 391 -11.23 -5.17 0.12
N ASP A 392 -12.38 -5.57 0.65
CA ASP A 392 -12.58 -5.97 2.03
C ASP A 392 -12.52 -7.51 2.23
N SER A 393 -13.17 -8.03 3.28
CA SER A 393 -13.23 -9.46 3.62
C SER A 393 -13.83 -10.34 2.53
N ILE A 394 -14.69 -9.79 1.67
CA ILE A 394 -15.26 -10.53 0.54
C ILE A 394 -14.20 -10.70 -0.56
N THR A 395 -13.32 -9.70 -0.74
CA THR A 395 -12.21 -9.81 -1.69
C THR A 395 -11.09 -10.69 -1.15
N ASP A 396 -10.76 -10.48 0.13
CA ASP A 396 -9.85 -11.32 0.91
C ASP A 396 -10.36 -12.77 1.03
N GLY A 397 -11.64 -13.03 0.72
CA GLY A 397 -12.17 -14.38 0.58
C GLY A 397 -12.50 -15.07 1.89
N TYR A 398 -12.89 -14.31 2.91
CA TYR A 398 -13.38 -14.82 4.19
C TYR A 398 -14.48 -15.88 3.99
N THR A 399 -14.48 -16.93 4.80
CA THR A 399 -15.30 -18.16 4.65
C THR A 399 -15.02 -19.05 3.42
N SER A 400 -14.03 -18.72 2.58
CA SER A 400 -13.56 -19.71 1.59
C SER A 400 -12.86 -20.88 2.27
N THR A 401 -12.82 -22.04 1.58
CA THR A 401 -12.21 -23.26 2.14
C THR A 401 -10.71 -23.07 2.35
N VAL A 402 -10.22 -23.33 3.57
CA VAL A 402 -8.78 -23.35 3.90
C VAL A 402 -8.02 -24.29 2.96
N ASN A 403 -6.87 -23.83 2.45
CA ASN A 403 -6.07 -24.49 1.40
C ASN A 403 -6.81 -24.71 0.06
N GLY A 404 -8.01 -24.14 -0.11
CA GLY A 404 -8.85 -24.37 -1.27
C GLY A 404 -8.54 -23.45 -2.45
N ASN A 405 -7.93 -22.28 -2.22
CA ASN A 405 -7.73 -21.23 -3.24
C ASN A 405 -9.05 -20.92 -3.99
N GLN A 406 -10.14 -20.72 -3.23
CA GLN A 406 -11.50 -20.52 -3.72
C GLN A 406 -12.00 -19.08 -3.49
N ARG A 407 -11.10 -18.11 -3.40
CA ARG A 407 -11.43 -16.69 -3.36
C ARG A 407 -11.82 -16.24 -4.78
N TRP A 408 -12.65 -15.22 -4.94
CA TRP A 408 -13.02 -14.75 -6.28
C TRP A 408 -11.80 -14.29 -7.12
N PRO A 409 -10.73 -13.70 -6.55
CA PRO A 409 -9.52 -13.38 -7.31
C PRO A 409 -8.80 -14.64 -7.83
N ASN A 410 -8.82 -15.76 -7.09
CA ASN A 410 -8.25 -17.03 -7.56
C ASN A 410 -9.05 -17.59 -8.75
N TYR A 411 -10.38 -17.59 -8.67
CA TYR A 411 -11.22 -18.02 -9.79
C TYR A 411 -11.02 -17.10 -11.01
N LEU A 412 -10.91 -15.79 -10.81
CA LEU A 412 -10.59 -14.85 -11.89
C LEU A 412 -9.26 -15.18 -12.57
N ALA A 413 -8.20 -15.47 -11.79
CA ALA A 413 -6.90 -15.88 -12.34
C ALA A 413 -7.03 -17.12 -13.24
N ARG A 414 -7.75 -18.16 -12.79
CA ARG A 414 -8.00 -19.38 -13.58
C ARG A 414 -8.79 -19.10 -14.86
N ARG A 415 -9.80 -18.23 -14.80
CA ARG A 415 -10.58 -17.82 -15.98
C ARG A 415 -9.71 -17.09 -17.01
N LEU A 416 -8.85 -16.18 -16.54
CA LEU A 416 -7.91 -15.45 -17.40
C LEU A 416 -6.86 -16.38 -18.04
N LEU A 417 -6.29 -17.31 -17.26
CA LEU A 417 -5.40 -18.36 -17.79
C LEU A 417 -6.09 -19.23 -18.83
N ALA A 418 -7.34 -19.64 -18.59
CA ALA A 418 -8.10 -20.45 -19.55
C ALA A 418 -8.35 -19.70 -20.87
N LYS A 419 -8.54 -18.37 -20.82
CA LYS A 419 -8.76 -17.52 -21.99
C LYS A 419 -7.48 -17.22 -22.77
N ASP A 420 -6.44 -16.77 -22.07
CA ASP A 420 -5.26 -16.13 -22.68
C ASP A 420 -3.97 -16.97 -22.53
N GLY A 421 -4.04 -18.11 -21.85
CA GLY A 421 -2.91 -18.98 -21.59
C GLY A 421 -1.78 -18.24 -20.85
N PRO A 422 -0.50 -18.47 -21.20
CA PRO A 422 0.65 -17.82 -20.55
C PRO A 422 0.68 -16.29 -20.66
N LYS A 423 -0.15 -15.67 -21.52
CA LYS A 423 -0.24 -14.21 -21.70
C LYS A 423 -1.34 -13.57 -20.85
N ALA A 424 -2.09 -14.37 -20.09
CA ALA A 424 -3.10 -13.90 -19.17
C ALA A 424 -2.53 -12.81 -18.25
N PRO A 425 -3.27 -11.73 -17.96
CA PRO A 425 -2.86 -10.82 -16.90
C PRO A 425 -2.81 -11.59 -15.58
N ALA A 426 -1.82 -11.30 -14.75
CA ALA A 426 -1.74 -11.77 -13.39
C ALA A 426 -2.90 -11.20 -12.56
N VAL A 427 -3.26 -11.89 -11.49
CA VAL A 427 -4.21 -11.37 -10.49
C VAL A 427 -3.51 -11.30 -9.14
N ALA A 428 -3.55 -10.11 -8.55
CA ALA A 428 -2.99 -9.78 -7.25
C ALA A 428 -4.15 -9.43 -6.30
N ASP A 429 -4.20 -10.06 -5.14
CA ASP A 429 -5.26 -9.87 -4.15
C ASP A 429 -4.79 -8.90 -3.06
N GLU A 430 -5.42 -7.74 -2.99
CA GLU A 430 -5.16 -6.70 -1.99
C GLU A 430 -6.40 -6.49 -1.09
N GLY A 431 -7.20 -7.54 -0.93
CA GLY A 431 -8.25 -7.62 0.08
C GLY A 431 -7.69 -7.41 1.49
N ILE A 432 -8.42 -6.72 2.35
CA ILE A 432 -8.19 -6.72 3.81
C ILE A 432 -9.52 -6.90 4.51
N SER A 433 -9.64 -7.95 5.31
CA SER A 433 -10.87 -8.19 6.08
C SER A 433 -11.25 -7.02 6.99
N GLY A 434 -12.49 -6.53 6.83
CA GLY A 434 -13.01 -5.37 7.57
C GLY A 434 -12.62 -3.99 7.02
N ASN A 435 -11.92 -3.94 5.88
CA ASN A 435 -11.51 -2.67 5.27
C ASN A 435 -12.70 -1.80 4.86
N LYS A 436 -12.44 -0.50 4.83
CA LYS A 436 -13.40 0.55 4.53
C LYS A 436 -12.82 1.52 3.51
N VAL A 437 -13.69 2.22 2.80
CA VAL A 437 -13.30 3.29 1.87
C VAL A 437 -12.87 4.55 2.63
N LEU A 438 -13.65 4.93 3.64
CA LEU A 438 -13.66 6.29 4.19
C LEU A 438 -12.91 6.45 5.50
N THR A 439 -12.97 5.45 6.38
CA THR A 439 -12.46 5.55 7.75
C THR A 439 -11.47 4.45 8.05
N ASP A 440 -10.45 4.78 8.83
CA ASP A 440 -9.48 3.79 9.29
C ASP A 440 -10.04 3.04 10.49
N LEU A 441 -9.72 1.76 10.55
CA LEU A 441 -9.67 1.04 11.83
C LEU A 441 -8.29 1.20 12.51
N PHE A 442 -7.28 1.62 11.74
CA PHE A 442 -5.95 1.99 12.22
C PHE A 442 -5.93 3.36 12.92
N ASN A 443 -5.51 3.40 14.18
CA ASN A 443 -5.42 4.63 14.99
C ASN A 443 -3.98 5.02 15.39
N GLY A 444 -2.96 4.41 14.79
CA GLY A 444 -1.54 4.59 15.14
C GLY A 444 -0.95 3.37 15.85
N LEU A 445 0.30 3.47 16.32
CA LEU A 445 1.03 2.32 16.87
C LEU A 445 1.23 2.42 18.39
N PRO A 446 1.12 1.32 19.17
CA PRO A 446 0.76 -0.03 18.71
C PRO A 446 -0.73 -0.13 18.40
N ASN A 447 -1.06 -0.86 17.33
CA ASN A 447 -2.44 -1.17 16.97
C ASN A 447 -2.75 -2.64 17.25
N THR A 448 -4.04 -2.94 17.44
CA THR A 448 -4.55 -4.31 17.59
C THR A 448 -5.71 -4.61 16.64
N GLY A 449 -6.08 -3.66 15.79
CA GLY A 449 -7.04 -3.88 14.70
C GLY A 449 -6.46 -4.75 13.60
N THR A 450 -7.35 -5.29 12.77
CA THR A 450 -7.03 -6.07 11.56
C THR A 450 -7.75 -5.55 10.31
N GLY A 451 -8.45 -4.42 10.44
CA GLY A 451 -9.26 -3.82 9.38
C GLY A 451 -8.47 -3.04 8.34
N GLY A 452 -7.17 -2.87 8.58
CA GLY A 452 -6.26 -2.13 7.72
C GLY A 452 -6.46 -0.62 7.73
N VAL A 453 -5.59 0.03 6.96
CA VAL A 453 -5.72 1.42 6.54
C VAL A 453 -6.84 1.52 5.51
N LYS A 454 -7.64 2.59 5.51
CA LYS A 454 -8.73 2.78 4.55
C LYS A 454 -8.25 2.73 3.10
N ALA A 455 -9.10 2.25 2.20
CA ALA A 455 -8.77 2.04 0.79
C ALA A 455 -8.19 3.31 0.13
N THR A 456 -8.73 4.49 0.45
CA THR A 456 -8.27 5.79 -0.10
C THR A 456 -6.84 6.17 0.30
N ALA A 457 -6.30 5.63 1.40
CA ALA A 457 -4.96 5.93 1.91
C ALA A 457 -3.91 4.86 1.55
N ARG A 458 -4.33 3.62 1.23
CA ARG A 458 -3.39 2.52 0.91
C ARG A 458 -3.12 2.29 -0.58
N LEU A 459 -3.74 3.06 -1.49
CA LEU A 459 -3.58 2.85 -2.94
C LEU A 459 -2.11 2.87 -3.40
N ASP A 460 -1.27 3.75 -2.86
CA ASP A 460 0.13 3.83 -3.28
C ASP A 460 0.93 2.58 -2.87
N ARG A 461 0.71 2.13 -1.63
CA ARG A 461 1.39 0.98 -1.04
C ARG A 461 0.90 -0.34 -1.64
N ASP A 462 -0.40 -0.53 -1.80
CA ASP A 462 -1.00 -1.83 -2.12
C ASP A 462 -1.31 -1.99 -3.61
N VAL A 463 -1.63 -0.91 -4.32
CA VAL A 463 -2.08 -0.98 -5.73
C VAL A 463 -1.01 -0.46 -6.68
N LEU A 464 -0.56 0.79 -6.50
CA LEU A 464 0.33 1.47 -7.44
C LEU A 464 1.77 0.93 -7.41
N SER A 465 2.14 0.23 -6.35
CA SER A 465 3.45 -0.42 -6.21
C SER A 465 3.51 -1.79 -6.89
N GLN A 466 2.36 -2.36 -7.30
CA GLN A 466 2.29 -3.70 -7.87
C GLN A 466 2.90 -3.72 -9.28
N ALA A 467 3.81 -4.67 -9.51
CA ALA A 467 4.45 -4.79 -10.80
C ALA A 467 3.42 -5.10 -11.90
N GLY A 468 3.50 -4.35 -13.00
CA GLY A 468 2.65 -4.55 -14.18
C GLY A 468 1.19 -4.13 -14.00
N VAL A 469 0.81 -3.45 -12.92
CA VAL A 469 -0.59 -3.04 -12.70
C VAL A 469 -1.12 -2.22 -13.89
N ARG A 470 -2.31 -2.62 -14.36
CA ARG A 470 -3.05 -1.95 -15.44
C ARG A 470 -4.50 -1.73 -15.12
N THR A 471 -5.10 -2.67 -14.38
CA THR A 471 -6.52 -2.63 -14.04
C THR A 471 -6.69 -2.94 -12.56
N VAL A 472 -7.65 -2.26 -11.95
CA VAL A 472 -8.04 -2.47 -10.54
C VAL A 472 -9.52 -2.81 -10.52
N VAL A 473 -9.86 -3.95 -9.94
CA VAL A 473 -11.23 -4.32 -9.62
C VAL A 473 -11.47 -3.94 -8.17
N VAL A 474 -12.39 -3.00 -7.92
CA VAL A 474 -12.68 -2.46 -6.60
C VAL A 474 -14.01 -3.03 -6.09
N LEU A 475 -13.97 -3.75 -4.97
CA LEU A 475 -15.14 -4.17 -4.20
C LEU A 475 -14.95 -3.72 -2.75
N GLU A 476 -15.55 -2.58 -2.42
CA GLU A 476 -15.40 -1.89 -1.15
C GLU A 476 -16.67 -1.13 -0.79
N GLY A 477 -16.88 -0.89 0.51
CA GLY A 477 -17.95 -0.03 1.02
C GLY A 477 -19.01 -0.75 1.86
N ILE A 478 -19.01 -2.09 1.89
CA ILE A 478 -19.99 -2.83 2.68
C ILE A 478 -19.77 -2.62 4.19
N ASN A 479 -18.50 -2.54 4.61
CA ASN A 479 -18.14 -2.25 5.99
C ASN A 479 -18.40 -0.79 6.36
N ASP A 480 -18.28 0.16 5.43
CA ASP A 480 -18.69 1.56 5.66
C ASP A 480 -20.20 1.62 5.95
N VAL A 481 -21.01 0.89 5.17
CA VAL A 481 -22.47 0.78 5.38
C VAL A 481 -22.78 0.11 6.72
N ASP A 482 -22.07 -0.97 7.11
CA ASP A 482 -22.23 -1.58 8.44
C ASP A 482 -21.87 -0.60 9.58
N SER A 483 -21.02 0.39 9.32
CA SER A 483 -20.72 1.49 10.24
C SER A 483 -21.59 2.73 10.04
N ASP A 484 -22.75 2.57 9.40
CA ASP A 484 -23.77 3.60 9.18
C ASP A 484 -23.31 4.80 8.32
N ALA A 485 -22.28 4.61 7.48
CA ALA A 485 -21.94 5.60 6.47
C ALA A 485 -23.06 5.75 5.44
N SER A 486 -23.27 6.98 4.96
CA SER A 486 -24.29 7.23 3.94
C SER A 486 -23.84 6.73 2.56
N ALA A 487 -24.80 6.37 1.71
CA ALA A 487 -24.51 6.02 0.32
C ALA A 487 -23.72 7.13 -0.40
N ALA A 488 -24.06 8.40 -0.13
CA ALA A 488 -23.42 9.54 -0.76
C ALA A 488 -21.92 9.64 -0.40
N ASP A 489 -21.56 9.38 0.85
CA ASP A 489 -20.17 9.43 1.31
C ASP A 489 -19.37 8.27 0.71
N VAL A 490 -19.91 7.05 0.71
CA VAL A 490 -19.24 5.88 0.13
C VAL A 490 -19.03 6.08 -1.38
N ILE A 491 -20.05 6.59 -2.10
CA ILE A 491 -19.94 6.93 -3.52
C ILE A 491 -18.84 7.99 -3.75
N ALA A 492 -18.74 9.01 -2.91
CA ALA A 492 -17.69 10.02 -3.01
C ALA A 492 -16.30 9.42 -2.81
N GLY A 493 -16.14 8.51 -1.83
CA GLY A 493 -14.91 7.78 -1.58
C GLY A 493 -14.51 6.88 -2.75
N LEU A 494 -15.44 6.11 -3.32
CA LEU A 494 -15.18 5.27 -4.50
C LEU A 494 -14.77 6.11 -5.72
N LYS A 495 -15.38 7.29 -5.91
CA LYS A 495 -14.96 8.26 -6.94
C LYS A 495 -13.55 8.79 -6.69
N GLN A 496 -13.16 9.02 -5.42
CA GLN A 496 -11.81 9.43 -5.07
C GLN A 496 -10.79 8.33 -5.38
N VAL A 497 -11.11 7.07 -5.10
CA VAL A 497 -10.28 5.91 -5.48
C VAL A 497 -10.10 5.89 -7.00
N ALA A 498 -11.19 5.98 -7.76
CA ALA A 498 -11.14 5.97 -9.23
C ALA A 498 -10.29 7.13 -9.78
N ALA A 499 -10.55 8.36 -9.33
CA ALA A 499 -9.81 9.54 -9.77
C ALA A 499 -8.30 9.43 -9.48
N THR A 500 -7.93 8.86 -8.33
CA THR A 500 -6.53 8.62 -7.99
C THR A 500 -5.89 7.61 -8.94
N LEU A 501 -6.53 6.46 -9.16
CA LEU A 501 -6.01 5.41 -10.05
C LEU A 501 -5.94 5.87 -11.52
N HIS A 502 -6.94 6.64 -11.99
CA HIS A 502 -6.93 7.25 -13.32
C HIS A 502 -5.79 8.25 -13.53
N ALA A 503 -5.40 8.99 -12.48
CA ALA A 503 -4.25 9.88 -12.55
C ALA A 503 -2.92 9.13 -12.81
N TYR A 504 -2.86 7.85 -12.44
CA TYR A 504 -1.76 6.93 -12.76
C TYR A 504 -1.99 6.12 -14.05
N GLY A 505 -3.06 6.42 -14.80
CA GLY A 505 -3.40 5.77 -16.06
C GLY A 505 -3.88 4.33 -15.91
N LEU A 506 -4.38 3.96 -14.73
CA LEU A 506 -4.95 2.64 -14.48
C LEU A 506 -6.44 2.63 -14.82
N ARG A 507 -6.90 1.47 -15.31
CA ARG A 507 -8.31 1.20 -15.54
C ARG A 507 -8.98 0.77 -14.24
N VAL A 508 -10.21 1.22 -13.99
CA VAL A 508 -10.96 0.92 -12.77
C VAL A 508 -12.28 0.24 -13.12
N VAL A 509 -12.47 -0.96 -12.58
CA VAL A 509 -13.72 -1.72 -12.64
C VAL A 509 -14.31 -1.77 -11.23
N VAL A 510 -15.54 -1.31 -11.02
CA VAL A 510 -16.17 -1.33 -9.70
C VAL A 510 -17.19 -2.48 -9.58
N GLY A 511 -17.23 -3.16 -8.45
CA GLY A 511 -18.22 -4.19 -8.14
C GLY A 511 -19.38 -3.64 -7.31
N THR A 512 -20.61 -4.05 -7.60
CA THR A 512 -21.74 -3.82 -6.70
C THR A 512 -21.53 -4.55 -5.36
N LEU A 513 -22.01 -3.96 -4.26
CA LEU A 513 -22.02 -4.56 -2.93
C LEU A 513 -22.98 -5.76 -2.91
N THR A 514 -22.53 -6.90 -2.36
CA THR A 514 -23.34 -8.12 -2.26
C THR A 514 -24.54 -7.95 -1.32
N PRO A 515 -25.56 -8.83 -1.38
CA PRO A 515 -26.69 -8.80 -0.47
C PRO A 515 -26.28 -9.03 0.98
N THR A 516 -26.98 -8.39 1.91
CA THR A 516 -26.71 -8.49 3.37
C THR A 516 -27.95 -8.85 4.19
N GLY A 517 -29.09 -9.13 3.55
CA GLY A 517 -30.33 -9.54 4.20
C GLY A 517 -30.14 -10.85 4.95
N GLY A 518 -30.54 -10.86 6.22
CA GLY A 518 -30.31 -11.97 7.15
C GLY A 518 -29.09 -11.77 8.06
N CYS A 519 -28.14 -10.91 7.67
CA CYS A 519 -27.01 -10.56 8.53
C CYS A 519 -27.49 -9.78 9.76
N GLY A 520 -26.93 -10.07 10.94
CA GLY A 520 -27.13 -9.25 12.14
C GLY A 520 -26.62 -7.80 11.99
N CYS A 521 -25.77 -7.56 10.99
CA CYS A 521 -25.24 -6.26 10.59
C CYS A 521 -26.22 -5.41 9.75
N THR A 522 -27.35 -5.97 9.30
CA THR A 522 -28.25 -5.26 8.38
C THR A 522 -29.46 -4.65 9.08
N THR A 523 -29.73 -3.38 8.79
CA THR A 523 -30.95 -2.65 9.17
C THR A 523 -31.60 -2.06 7.92
N PRO A 524 -32.87 -1.61 7.96
CA PRO A 524 -33.51 -0.98 6.81
C PRO A 524 -32.75 0.23 6.25
N SER A 525 -32.08 1.02 7.09
CA SER A 525 -31.27 2.15 6.64
C SER A 525 -29.99 1.71 5.94
N ARG A 526 -29.34 0.64 6.44
CA ARG A 526 -28.13 0.07 5.83
C ARG A 526 -28.43 -0.60 4.49
N ALA A 527 -29.54 -1.34 4.40
CA ALA A 527 -30.03 -1.89 3.14
C ALA A 527 -30.30 -0.78 2.10
N ALA A 528 -31.01 0.29 2.50
CA ALA A 528 -31.25 1.43 1.61
C ALA A 528 -29.96 2.14 1.17
N ALA A 529 -28.94 2.22 2.04
CA ALA A 529 -27.64 2.80 1.68
C ALA A 529 -26.90 1.92 0.67
N ARG A 530 -26.86 0.59 0.90
CA ARG A 530 -26.31 -0.40 -0.03
C ARG A 530 -26.99 -0.30 -1.40
N ASP A 531 -28.32 -0.26 -1.43
CA ASP A 531 -29.10 -0.14 -2.66
C ASP A 531 -28.76 1.14 -3.42
N GLY A 532 -28.67 2.28 -2.72
CA GLY A 532 -28.27 3.55 -3.33
C GLY A 532 -26.87 3.52 -3.94
N ILE A 533 -25.91 2.82 -3.30
CA ILE A 533 -24.57 2.61 -3.83
C ILE A 533 -24.62 1.73 -5.09
N ASN A 534 -25.34 0.61 -5.03
CA ASN A 534 -25.46 -0.33 -6.15
C ASN A 534 -26.17 0.29 -7.36
N ASP A 535 -27.22 1.07 -7.13
CA ASP A 535 -27.90 1.81 -8.18
C ASP A 535 -26.95 2.80 -8.84
N PHE A 536 -26.18 3.57 -8.07
CA PHE A 536 -25.15 4.45 -8.63
C PHE A 536 -24.13 3.68 -9.47
N ILE A 537 -23.60 2.56 -8.98
CA ILE A 537 -22.62 1.72 -9.69
C ILE A 537 -23.17 1.25 -11.04
N ARG A 538 -24.44 0.79 -11.08
CA ARG A 538 -25.09 0.32 -12.31
C ARG A 538 -25.32 1.44 -13.33
N HIS A 539 -25.62 2.65 -12.86
CA HIS A 539 -25.69 3.83 -13.74
C HIS A 539 -24.31 4.22 -14.26
N ASN A 540 -23.27 4.09 -13.42
CA ASN A 540 -21.85 4.34 -13.65
C ASN A 540 -21.50 5.79 -14.03
N ASP A 541 -22.35 6.57 -14.71
CA ASP A 541 -22.18 8.01 -15.07
C ASP A 541 -20.77 8.42 -15.60
N GLY A 542 -19.97 7.45 -16.07
CA GLY A 542 -18.57 7.65 -16.46
C GLY A 542 -17.56 7.76 -15.31
N ALA A 543 -17.94 7.46 -14.06
CA ALA A 543 -17.04 7.47 -12.91
C ALA A 543 -16.00 6.35 -12.95
N PHE A 544 -16.37 5.19 -13.50
CA PHE A 544 -15.49 4.02 -13.65
C PHE A 544 -15.46 3.55 -15.11
N ASP A 545 -14.39 2.85 -15.49
CA ASP A 545 -14.20 2.38 -16.86
C ASP A 545 -15.08 1.16 -17.22
N ALA A 546 -15.52 0.42 -16.20
CA ALA A 546 -16.54 -0.63 -16.26
C ALA A 546 -17.07 -0.91 -14.84
N TRP A 547 -18.10 -1.74 -14.76
CA TRP A 547 -18.62 -2.26 -13.50
C TRP A 547 -19.01 -3.72 -13.66
N VAL A 548 -19.11 -4.44 -12.53
CA VAL A 548 -19.57 -5.83 -12.44
C VAL A 548 -20.68 -5.94 -11.40
N ASP A 549 -21.75 -6.66 -11.74
CA ASP A 549 -22.89 -6.85 -10.83
C ASP A 549 -22.68 -8.06 -9.92
N PHE A 550 -21.79 -7.95 -8.92
CA PHE A 550 -21.60 -9.02 -7.93
C PHE A 550 -22.87 -9.28 -7.11
N ASP A 551 -23.66 -8.24 -6.81
CA ASP A 551 -24.99 -8.37 -6.22
C ASP A 551 -25.87 -9.34 -7.02
N ALA A 552 -26.05 -9.06 -8.32
CA ALA A 552 -26.88 -9.93 -9.18
C ALA A 552 -26.29 -11.34 -9.35
N ALA A 553 -24.96 -11.49 -9.25
CA ALA A 553 -24.29 -12.78 -9.38
C ALA A 553 -24.64 -13.75 -8.23
N VAL A 554 -24.87 -13.22 -7.02
CA VAL A 554 -25.07 -14.05 -5.82
C VAL A 554 -26.44 -13.92 -5.15
N ARG A 555 -27.23 -12.90 -5.48
CA ARG A 555 -28.54 -12.67 -4.84
C ARG A 555 -29.57 -13.76 -5.13
N ASN A 556 -30.44 -13.96 -4.16
CA ASN A 556 -31.61 -14.80 -4.32
C ASN A 556 -32.66 -14.09 -5.21
N PRO A 557 -33.07 -14.66 -6.36
CA PRO A 557 -34.04 -14.01 -7.24
C PRO A 557 -35.45 -13.91 -6.64
N ALA A 558 -35.76 -14.70 -5.61
CA ALA A 558 -37.05 -14.64 -4.91
C ALA A 558 -37.07 -13.59 -3.77
N ASP A 559 -35.89 -13.22 -3.26
CA ASP A 559 -35.70 -12.21 -2.22
C ASP A 559 -34.35 -11.50 -2.45
N PRO A 560 -34.31 -10.45 -3.29
CA PRO A 560 -33.06 -9.82 -3.75
C PRO A 560 -32.17 -9.23 -2.66
N GLU A 561 -32.69 -9.05 -1.45
CA GLU A 561 -31.90 -8.59 -0.31
C GLU A 561 -31.07 -9.70 0.33
N THR A 562 -31.36 -10.97 0.03
CA THR A 562 -30.65 -12.13 0.58
C THR A 562 -29.72 -12.77 -0.44
N MET A 563 -28.63 -13.37 0.04
CA MET A 563 -27.78 -14.22 -0.80
C MET A 563 -28.50 -15.54 -1.11
N LEU A 564 -28.34 -16.07 -2.32
CA LEU A 564 -28.90 -17.37 -2.68
C LEU A 564 -28.27 -18.46 -1.79
N PRO A 565 -29.04 -19.37 -1.16
CA PRO A 565 -28.51 -20.29 -0.15
C PRO A 565 -27.34 -21.17 -0.60
N GLN A 566 -27.21 -21.45 -1.89
CA GLN A 566 -26.08 -22.22 -2.44
C GLN A 566 -24.76 -21.42 -2.44
N TYR A 567 -24.84 -20.09 -2.40
CA TYR A 567 -23.70 -19.18 -2.40
C TYR A 567 -23.41 -18.61 -1.02
N ASP A 568 -24.35 -18.67 -0.09
CA ASP A 568 -24.22 -18.16 1.27
C ASP A 568 -23.32 -19.08 2.13
N SER A 569 -22.42 -18.49 2.91
CA SER A 569 -21.63 -19.21 3.92
C SER A 569 -22.46 -19.61 5.15
N GLY A 570 -23.62 -18.99 5.32
CA GLY A 570 -24.52 -19.11 6.47
C GLY A 570 -24.46 -17.92 7.42
N ASP A 571 -23.55 -16.96 7.20
CA ASP A 571 -23.49 -15.71 7.95
C ASP A 571 -24.27 -14.56 7.30
N HIS A 572 -24.81 -14.79 6.09
CA HIS A 572 -25.61 -13.85 5.32
C HIS A 572 -24.88 -12.57 4.90
N LEU A 573 -23.54 -12.59 4.89
CA LEU A 573 -22.68 -11.50 4.42
C LEU A 573 -21.63 -12.01 3.42
N HIS A 574 -20.93 -13.09 3.77
CA HIS A 574 -19.83 -13.61 2.99
C HIS A 574 -20.27 -14.77 2.09
N PRO A 575 -19.87 -14.75 0.81
CA PRO A 575 -20.04 -15.90 -0.08
C PRO A 575 -19.19 -17.08 0.38
N ASN A 576 -19.70 -18.30 0.18
CA ASN A 576 -18.91 -19.52 0.22
C ASN A 576 -18.11 -19.69 -1.10
N GLY A 577 -17.36 -20.78 -1.23
CA GLY A 577 -16.55 -21.06 -2.44
C GLY A 577 -17.34 -21.06 -3.76
N ALA A 578 -18.59 -21.50 -3.78
CA ALA A 578 -19.45 -21.44 -4.97
C ALA A 578 -19.93 -20.02 -5.26
N GLY A 579 -20.21 -19.23 -4.23
CA GLY A 579 -20.56 -17.82 -4.36
C GLY A 579 -19.39 -16.98 -4.89
N TYR A 580 -18.17 -17.22 -4.39
CA TYR A 580 -16.96 -16.58 -4.92
C TYR A 580 -16.69 -16.96 -6.38
N GLN A 581 -16.97 -18.20 -6.79
CA GLN A 581 -16.89 -18.58 -8.18
C GLN A 581 -17.92 -17.82 -9.03
N ALA A 582 -19.17 -17.73 -8.58
CA ALA A 582 -20.23 -16.99 -9.28
C ALA A 582 -19.87 -15.50 -9.45
N MET A 583 -19.27 -14.88 -8.44
CA MET A 583 -18.76 -13.51 -8.53
C MET A 583 -17.66 -13.41 -9.61
N ALA A 584 -16.66 -14.28 -9.56
CA ALA A 584 -15.60 -14.29 -10.57
C ALA A 584 -16.15 -14.50 -11.98
N ASP A 585 -17.17 -15.35 -12.16
CA ASP A 585 -17.83 -15.63 -13.43
C ASP A 585 -18.59 -14.43 -14.02
N ALA A 586 -19.09 -13.53 -13.16
CA ALA A 586 -19.78 -12.31 -13.58
C ALA A 586 -18.85 -11.26 -14.20
N ILE A 587 -17.53 -11.33 -13.97
CA ILE A 587 -16.57 -10.38 -14.51
C ILE A 587 -16.38 -10.62 -16.01
N ASP A 588 -16.65 -9.60 -16.84
CA ASP A 588 -16.31 -9.60 -18.26
C ASP A 588 -14.79 -9.46 -18.45
N LEU A 589 -14.15 -10.54 -18.89
CA LEU A 589 -12.69 -10.59 -19.09
C LEU A 589 -12.20 -9.66 -20.22
N ASN A 590 -13.06 -9.09 -21.05
CA ASN A 590 -12.67 -8.07 -22.03
C ASN A 590 -12.63 -6.66 -21.43
N SER A 591 -13.24 -6.48 -20.26
CA SER A 591 -13.21 -5.22 -19.51
C SER A 591 -11.97 -5.06 -18.63
N LEU A 592 -11.03 -6.02 -18.68
CA LEU A 592 -9.83 -6.07 -17.82
C LEU A 592 -8.52 -5.74 -18.54
#